data_AF-A0A6B3CXK3-F1
#
_entry.id   AF-A0A6B3CXK3-F1
#
_cell.length_a   1.000
_cell.length_b   1.000
_cell.length_c   1.000
_cell.angle_alpha   90.00
_cell.angle_beta   90.00
_cell.angle_gamma   90.00
#
_symmetry.space_group_name_H-M   'P 1'
#
loop_
_entity.id
_entity.type
_entity.pdbx_description
1 polymer ?
#
loop_
_entity_poly.entity_id
_entity_poly.type
_entity_poly.pdbx_seq_one_letter_code
_entity_poly.pdbx_strand_id
1 'polypeptide(L)' 'VADGWSVPPMLRTLLAEYHAPGTGYARGGFADHVRRLAARDDGTSDRVWAAQLDSLPGPSLIAEGHTPSEHFADTAVTA' A
#
# COMPACT_ATOMS: atom_id res chain seq x y z
N VAL A 1 8.73 3.53 1.11
CA VAL A 1 8.65 4.73 0.24
C VAL A 1 8.20 4.39 -1.18
N ALA A 2 8.69 3.31 -1.81
CA ALA A 2 8.20 2.88 -3.12
C ALA A 2 7.65 1.45 -3.06
N ASP A 3 6.44 1.25 -3.54
CA ASP A 3 5.85 -0.07 -3.79
C ASP A 3 6.21 -0.58 -5.20
N GLY A 4 5.75 -1.78 -5.54
CA GLY A 4 6.00 -2.40 -6.86
C GLY A 4 5.48 -1.58 -8.05
N TRP A 5 4.56 -0.63 -7.84
CA TRP A 5 4.05 0.25 -8.89
C TRP A 5 4.86 1.55 -9.00
N SER A 6 5.47 1.97 -7.90
CA SER A 6 6.25 3.21 -7.79
C SER A 6 7.67 3.08 -8.34
N VAL A 7 8.26 1.87 -8.31
CA VAL A 7 9.63 1.63 -8.80
C VAL A 7 9.80 1.89 -10.31
N PRO A 8 8.95 1.36 -11.22
CA PRO A 8 9.12 1.61 -12.66
C PRO A 8 9.11 3.10 -13.07
N PRO A 9 8.16 3.95 -12.65
CA PRO A 9 8.18 5.38 -12.99
C PRO A 9 9.33 6.14 -12.31
N MET A 10 9.77 5.73 -11.12
CA MET A 10 10.94 6.31 -10.47
C MET A 10 12.22 6.05 -11.27
N LEU A 11 12.45 4.81 -11.72
CA LEU A 11 13.60 4.47 -12.56
C LEU A 11 13.57 5.21 -13.91
N ARG A 12 12.39 5.35 -14.54
CA ARG A 12 12.25 6.15 -15.78
C ARG A 12 12.65 7.60 -15.56
N THR A 13 12.23 8.19 -14.45
CA THR A 13 12.58 9.57 -14.09
C THR A 13 14.08 9.72 -13.87
N LEU A 14 14.70 8.77 -13.15
CA LEU A 14 16.14 8.76 -12.91
C LEU A 14 16.95 8.64 -14.21
N LEU A 15 16.57 7.72 -15.10
CA LEU A 15 17.27 7.50 -16.37
C LEU A 15 17.08 8.68 -17.34
N ALA A 16 15.91 9.32 -17.35
CA ALA A 16 15.67 10.52 -18.14
C ALA A 16 16.57 11.68 -17.69
N GLU A 17 16.63 11.92 -16.39
CA GLU A 17 17.50 12.95 -15.81
C GLU A 17 18.99 12.65 -16.03
N TYR A 18 19.39 11.38 -15.95
CA TYR A 18 20.76 10.95 -16.27
C TYR A 18 21.14 11.26 -17.72
N HIS A 19 20.23 11.00 -18.67
CA HIS A 19 20.48 11.21 -20.09
C HIS A 19 20.43 12.71 -20.48
N ALA A 20 19.54 13.48 -19.86
CA ALA A 20 19.38 14.90 -20.12
C ALA A 20 19.04 15.63 -18.80
N PRO A 21 20.02 16.28 -18.17
CA PRO A 21 19.79 17.00 -16.91
C PRO A 21 18.73 18.10 -17.05
N GLY A 22 17.89 18.25 -16.02
CA GLY A 22 16.80 19.21 -15.95
C GLY A 22 15.48 18.75 -16.59
N THR A 23 15.35 17.45 -16.90
CA THR A 23 14.14 16.89 -17.55
C THR A 23 13.22 16.13 -16.60
N GLY A 24 13.69 15.79 -15.39
CA GLY A 24 12.91 15.14 -14.35
C GLY A 24 11.98 16.12 -13.62
N TYR A 25 10.68 16.08 -13.93
CA TYR A 25 9.64 16.78 -13.14
C TYR A 25 8.67 15.76 -12.52
N ALA A 26 8.67 15.66 -11.19
CA ALA A 26 7.64 14.88 -10.50
C ALA A 26 6.31 15.63 -10.53
N ARG A 27 5.31 15.06 -11.23
CA ARG A 27 3.96 15.63 -11.31
C ARG A 27 3.16 15.19 -10.07
N GLY A 28 3.09 16.07 -9.06
CA GLY A 28 2.35 15.85 -7.81
C GLY A 28 3.13 15.03 -6.77
N GLY A 29 3.07 15.46 -5.51
CA GLY A 29 3.89 14.89 -4.44
C GLY A 29 3.18 13.84 -3.60
N PHE A 30 3.95 12.92 -3.02
CA PHE A 30 3.50 11.99 -1.98
C PHE A 30 2.81 12.73 -0.81
N ALA A 31 3.31 13.91 -0.43
CA ALA A 31 2.71 14.74 0.60
C ALA A 31 1.26 15.14 0.29
N ASP A 32 0.92 15.40 -0.97
CA ASP A 32 -0.45 15.76 -1.36
C ASP A 32 -1.39 14.56 -1.24
N HIS A 33 -0.88 13.37 -1.58
CA HIS A 33 -1.60 12.12 -1.36
C HIS A 33 -1.86 11.89 0.12
N VAL A 34 -0.85 12.04 0.98
CA VAL A 34 -0.99 11.90 2.44
C VAL A 34 -1.99 12.91 3.00
N ARG A 35 -1.94 14.18 2.55
CA ARG A 35 -2.93 15.20 2.96
C ARG A 35 -4.36 14.84 2.55
N ARG A 36 -4.56 14.30 1.34
CA ARG A 36 -5.88 13.81 0.91
C ARG A 36 -6.32 12.58 1.68
N LEU A 37 -5.40 11.68 2.02
CA LEU A 37 -5.70 10.49 2.80
C LEU A 37 -6.11 10.85 4.23
N ALA A 38 -5.36 11.73 4.88
CA ALA A 38 -5.65 12.21 6.25
C ALA A 38 -6.96 13.00 6.37
N ALA A 39 -7.49 13.50 5.25
CA ALA A 39 -8.79 14.17 5.23
C ALA A 39 -9.98 13.21 5.03
N ARG A 40 -9.73 11.89 4.92
CA ARG A 40 -10.81 10.90 4.78
C ARG A 40 -11.46 10.59 6.13
N ASP A 41 -12.69 10.11 6.05
CA ASP A 41 -13.43 9.60 7.20
C ASP A 41 -13.06 8.13 7.41
N ASP A 42 -12.19 7.90 8.39
CA ASP A 42 -11.76 6.55 8.78
C ASP A 42 -12.95 5.73 9.31
N GLY A 43 -13.86 6.34 10.07
CA GLY A 43 -15.04 5.65 10.62
C GLY A 43 -16.05 5.22 9.55
N THR A 44 -16.14 5.93 8.43
CA THR A 44 -16.89 5.45 7.26
C THR A 44 -16.16 4.30 6.56
N SER A 45 -14.84 4.36 6.43
CA SER A 45 -14.05 3.29 5.82
C SER A 45 -14.17 1.99 6.64
N ASP A 46 -14.06 2.09 7.96
CA ASP A 46 -14.18 0.96 8.88
C ASP A 46 -15.56 0.29 8.78
N ARG A 47 -16.64 1.09 8.79
CA ARG A 47 -18.01 0.55 8.64
C ARG A 47 -18.21 -0.19 7.32
N VAL A 48 -17.68 0.37 6.23
CA VAL A 48 -17.76 -0.28 4.91
C VAL A 48 -17.00 -1.61 4.93
N TRP A 49 -15.76 -1.62 5.40
CA TRP A 49 -14.97 -2.84 5.40
C TRP A 49 -15.50 -3.90 6.37
N ALA A 50 -15.96 -3.50 7.56
CA ALA A 50 -16.62 -4.42 8.50
C ALA A 50 -17.81 -5.12 7.84
N ALA A 51 -18.68 -4.37 7.15
CA ALA A 51 -19.83 -4.95 6.45
C ALA A 51 -19.42 -5.87 5.28
N GLN A 52 -18.34 -5.56 4.56
CA GLN A 52 -17.86 -6.42 3.46
C GLN A 52 -17.21 -7.72 3.95
N LEU A 53 -16.58 -7.69 5.13
CA LEU A 53 -15.84 -8.83 5.68
C LEU A 53 -16.67 -9.71 6.63
N ASP A 54 -17.87 -9.27 7.02
CA ASP A 54 -18.73 -9.93 8.02
C ASP A 54 -19.02 -11.42 7.71
N SER A 55 -19.20 -11.77 6.44
CA SER A 55 -19.51 -13.14 6.02
C SER A 55 -18.29 -14.02 5.77
N LEU A 56 -17.06 -13.49 5.94
CA LEU A 56 -15.87 -14.28 5.69
C LEU A 56 -15.58 -15.19 6.90
N PRO A 57 -15.55 -16.52 6.72
CA PRO A 57 -15.30 -17.45 7.82
C PRO A 57 -13.86 -17.42 8.33
N GLY A 58 -12.96 -16.73 7.61
CA GLY A 58 -11.53 -16.66 7.91
C GLY A 58 -10.67 -16.81 6.65
N PRO A 59 -9.34 -16.80 6.78
CA PRO A 59 -8.42 -17.00 5.67
C PRO A 59 -8.49 -18.43 5.11
N SER A 60 -8.20 -18.60 3.82
CA SER A 60 -8.02 -19.91 3.21
C SER A 60 -6.61 -20.43 3.50
N LEU A 61 -6.51 -21.52 4.26
CA LEU A 61 -5.23 -22.15 4.59
C LEU A 61 -4.80 -23.10 3.47
N ILE A 62 -3.54 -22.98 3.03
CA ILE A 62 -2.96 -23.86 2.01
C ILE A 62 -2.32 -25.12 2.62
N ALA A 63 -1.95 -25.07 3.91
CA ALA A 63 -1.38 -26.19 4.66
C ALA A 63 -2.00 -26.26 6.05
N GLU A 64 -3.12 -26.99 6.18
CA GLU A 64 -3.78 -27.20 7.47
C GLU A 64 -2.83 -27.87 8.48
N GLY A 65 -2.94 -27.49 9.76
CA GLY A 65 -2.11 -28.02 10.85
C GLY A 65 -0.66 -27.50 10.90
N HIS A 66 -0.26 -26.63 9.95
CA HIS A 66 1.06 -25.99 9.99
C HIS A 66 0.94 -24.63 10.68
N THR A 67 1.78 -24.41 11.69
CA THR A 67 1.92 -23.08 12.32
C THR A 67 2.37 -22.08 11.25
N PRO A 68 1.63 -20.99 11.01
CA PRO A 68 2.06 -19.94 10.10
C PRO A 68 3.44 -19.43 10.48
N SER A 69 4.24 -19.03 9.49
CA SER A 69 5.52 -18.39 9.79
C SER A 69 5.28 -17.09 10.57
N GLU A 70 6.13 -16.82 11.56
CA GLU A 70 6.03 -15.60 12.39
C GLU A 70 6.12 -14.31 11.56
N HIS A 71 6.69 -14.38 10.34
CA HIS A 71 6.75 -13.27 9.39
C HIS A 71 5.37 -12.77 8.89
N PHE A 72 4.31 -13.58 8.98
CA PHE A 72 2.98 -13.12 8.59
C PHE A 72 2.32 -12.27 9.69
N ALA A 73 2.65 -12.51 10.96
CA ALA A 73 2.08 -11.80 12.10
C ALA A 73 2.48 -10.31 12.13
N ASP A 74 3.63 -9.96 11.58
CA ASP A 74 4.13 -8.57 11.50
C ASP A 74 3.31 -7.67 10.57
N THR A 75 2.47 -8.24 9.70
CA THR A 75 1.62 -7.48 8.76
C THR A 75 0.19 -7.25 9.26
N ALA A 76 -0.22 -7.95 10.32
CA ALA A 76 -1.50 -7.73 10.97
C ALA A 76 -1.26 -6.80 12.16
N VAL A 77 -1.51 -5.50 11.97
CA VAL A 77 -1.55 -4.56 13.09
C VAL A 77 -2.62 -5.05 14.07
N THR A 78 -2.19 -5.46 15.26
CA THR A 78 -3.10 -5.73 16.38
C THR A 78 -3.79 -4.43 16.75
N ALA A 79 -5.12 -4.42 16.69
CA ALA A 79 -5.97 -3.30 17.09
C ALA A 79 -5.91 -3.04 18.60
#